data_AF-A0A371Q321-F1
#
_entry.id   AF-A0A371Q321-F1
#
_cell.length_a   1.000
_cell.length_b   1.000
_cell.length_c   1.000
_cell.angle_alpha   90.00
_cell.angle_beta   90.00
_cell.angle_gamma   90.00
#
_symmetry.space_group_name_H-M   'P 1'
#
loop_
_entity.id
_entity.type
_entity.pdbx_description
1 polymer ?
#
loop_
_entity_poly.entity_id
_entity_poly.type
_entity_poly.pdbx_seq_one_letter_code
_entity_poly.pdbx_strand_id
1 'polypeptide(L)'
;MLGTDVDLQLLNEIAGEDRSTKASVESAVRAQLLRADARHPDRLHFTHALVQETLYEELAQDQRALLHAQVTRTLLDRSYVPEEDVEQVAHHAWEAGCELPAKEALPSLLRAAEQAEQRLAYEQAETWLRRAMCLLRELPANCRTTPELDQRLQIQLGQVLATIRGYGDAEAEVAFNRSRELNAVTGTPDRPSVLWALCAAHLVTGRYEESLAFSGRLREISKSDPDPVAVLGAAYGQGIVLHLRGQLPAALVELERGVSAADRFCSGQGSTLAKAFQHDPRVSCRTYDAFTHWLLGDRAAAMERREELLTLAGRDSRPSDRAFALYVDAVLAGLEGDIDRAERAGALGVDVAAEAGLRYWKAMLEICLGWASAHTGDSNAGIARIRAALAVLRTTRTLLRLPLHLGFLAQAQHQAGRLADAQVTLRSLVAEVEQRNEHVYLNPRLPAARLCAELLGPDARVR
;
A
#
# COMPACT_ATOMS: atom_id res chain seq x y z
N MET A 1 1.51 9.70 32.50
CA MET A 1 0.49 9.68 31.43
C MET A 1 0.87 10.57 30.26
N LEU A 2 1.34 11.80 30.49
CA LEU A 2 1.72 12.78 29.46
C LEU A 2 3.04 12.45 28.69
N GLY A 3 3.52 11.21 28.74
CA GLY A 3 4.82 10.82 28.19
C GLY A 3 6.00 11.12 29.12
N THR A 4 7.22 10.96 28.57
CA THR A 4 8.48 11.24 29.25
C THR A 4 8.79 12.74 29.30
N ASP A 5 8.25 13.53 28.37
CA ASP A 5 8.34 14.99 28.32
C ASP A 5 6.95 15.58 28.64
N VAL A 6 6.85 16.28 29.76
CA VAL A 6 5.63 16.84 30.31
C VAL A 6 5.63 18.35 30.12
N ASP A 7 4.70 18.85 29.33
CA ASP A 7 4.40 20.28 29.25
C ASP A 7 3.76 20.75 30.57
N LEU A 8 4.43 21.68 31.26
CA LEU A 8 3.95 22.27 32.52
C LEU A 8 2.62 23.00 32.35
N GLN A 9 2.39 23.63 31.20
CA GLN A 9 1.14 24.31 30.92
C GLN A 9 -0.01 23.30 30.86
N LEU A 10 0.17 22.22 30.11
CA LEU A 10 -0.81 21.13 30.02
C LEU A 10 -1.08 20.49 31.39
N LEU A 11 -0.03 20.25 32.19
CA LEU A 11 -0.17 19.70 33.54
C LEU A 11 -1.01 20.61 34.45
N ASN A 12 -0.80 21.93 34.39
CA ASN A 12 -1.58 22.90 35.16
C ASN A 12 -3.04 22.99 34.67
N GLU A 13 -3.26 22.91 33.35
CA GLU A 13 -4.60 22.89 32.76
C GLU A 13 -5.41 21.67 33.22
N ILE A 14 -4.77 20.49 33.33
CA ILE A 14 -5.43 19.24 33.77
C ILE A 14 -5.67 19.23 35.29
N ALA A 15 -4.65 19.61 36.07
CA ALA A 15 -4.72 19.54 37.53
C ALA A 15 -5.51 20.70 38.16
N GLY A 16 -5.85 21.72 37.37
CA GLY A 16 -6.36 23.01 37.83
C GLY A 16 -5.26 23.86 38.49
N GLU A 17 -5.50 25.16 38.64
CA GLU A 17 -4.60 26.09 39.35
C GLU A 17 -4.60 25.87 40.89
N ASP A 18 -4.59 24.61 41.34
CA ASP A 18 -4.49 24.28 42.75
C ASP A 18 -3.03 24.42 43.22
N ARG A 19 -2.81 25.16 44.32
CA ARG A 19 -1.49 25.32 44.96
C ARG A 19 -0.88 23.98 45.35
N SER A 20 -1.70 22.96 45.58
CA SER A 20 -1.28 21.59 45.88
C SER A 20 -0.48 20.95 44.74
N THR A 21 -0.88 21.18 43.49
CA THR A 21 -0.21 20.62 42.30
C THR A 21 1.19 21.20 42.14
N LYS A 22 1.32 22.54 42.24
CA LYS A 22 2.61 23.23 42.13
C LYS A 22 3.59 22.78 43.22
N ALA A 23 3.11 22.65 44.46
CA ALA A 23 3.92 22.14 45.57
C ALA A 23 4.39 20.69 45.34
N SER A 24 3.54 19.85 44.75
CA SER A 24 3.86 18.45 44.44
C SER A 24 4.90 18.33 43.32
N VAL A 25 4.79 19.15 42.27
CA VAL A 25 5.80 19.23 41.19
C VAL A 25 7.14 19.71 41.73
N GLU A 26 7.16 20.77 42.56
CA GLU A 26 8.39 21.26 43.20
C GLU A 26 9.02 20.21 44.12
N SER A 27 8.21 19.41 44.80
CA SER A 27 8.68 18.29 45.64
C SER A 27 9.31 17.20 44.78
N ALA A 28 8.67 16.82 43.67
CA ALA A 28 9.19 15.81 42.73
C ALA A 28 10.51 16.25 42.06
N VAL A 29 10.64 17.54 41.73
CA VAL A 29 11.91 18.11 41.23
C VAL A 29 12.99 18.10 42.30
N ARG A 30 12.68 18.49 43.55
CA ARG A 30 13.62 18.42 44.68
C ARG A 30 14.07 16.99 44.99
N ALA A 31 13.17 16.02 44.84
CA ALA A 31 13.45 14.60 44.99
C ALA A 31 14.19 13.99 43.77
N GLN A 32 14.51 14.80 42.75
CA GLN A 32 15.15 14.38 41.49
C GLN A 32 14.36 13.33 40.70
N LEU A 33 13.05 13.23 40.91
CA LEU A 33 12.17 12.39 40.10
C LEU A 33 11.84 13.07 38.77
N LEU A 34 11.70 14.40 38.79
CA LEU A 34 11.51 15.24 37.60
C LEU A 34 12.68 16.22 37.42
N ARG A 35 13.00 16.56 36.18
CA ARG A 35 13.98 17.62 35.82
C ARG A 35 13.38 18.51 34.74
N ALA A 36 13.67 19.81 34.79
CA ALA A 36 13.31 20.72 33.70
C ALA A 36 14.29 20.57 32.54
N ASP A 37 13.81 20.75 31.31
CA ASP A 37 14.66 20.80 30.13
C ASP A 37 15.57 22.02 30.20
N ALA A 38 16.88 21.81 29.99
CA ALA A 38 17.85 22.88 29.95
C ALA A 38 17.57 23.90 28.83
N ARG A 39 16.90 23.48 27.76
CA ARG A 39 16.54 24.33 26.61
C ARG A 39 15.10 24.83 26.66
N HIS A 40 14.23 24.15 27.41
CA HIS A 40 12.80 24.47 27.53
C HIS A 40 12.34 24.34 28.99
N PRO A 41 12.50 25.39 29.82
CA PRO A 41 12.17 25.34 31.25
C PRO A 41 10.72 24.96 31.56
N ASP A 42 9.83 25.16 30.59
CA ASP A 42 8.40 24.82 30.67
C ASP A 42 8.12 23.32 30.39
N ARG A 43 9.16 22.53 30.09
CA ARG A 43 9.08 21.08 29.93
C ARG A 43 9.79 20.38 31.07
N LEU A 44 9.11 19.41 31.67
CA LEU A 44 9.65 18.53 32.69
C LEU A 44 9.82 17.12 32.15
N HIS A 45 10.88 16.42 32.55
CA HIS A 45 11.08 15.02 32.21
C HIS A 45 11.32 14.18 33.45
N PHE A 46 10.90 12.93 33.40
CA PHE A 46 11.32 11.95 34.39
C PHE A 46 12.82 11.69 34.25
N THR A 47 13.54 11.70 35.38
CA THR A 47 14.98 11.39 35.39
C THR A 47 15.25 9.96 34.92
N HIS A 48 14.31 9.04 35.15
CA HIS A 48 14.38 7.64 34.73
C HIS A 48 13.02 7.16 34.20
N ALA A 49 12.99 6.60 33.00
CA ALA A 49 11.77 6.04 32.39
C ALA A 49 11.10 4.98 33.28
N LEU A 50 11.89 4.14 33.96
CA LEU A 50 11.39 3.09 34.85
C LEU A 50 10.55 3.64 36.02
N VAL A 51 10.89 4.83 36.52
CA VAL A 51 10.11 5.49 37.59
C VAL A 51 8.73 5.89 37.08
N GLN A 52 8.66 6.44 35.87
CA GLN A 52 7.39 6.77 35.23
C GLN A 52 6.54 5.50 35.00
N GLU A 53 7.14 4.43 34.47
CA GLU A 53 6.46 3.17 34.22
C GLU A 53 5.89 2.58 35.52
N THR A 54 6.71 2.52 36.58
CA THR A 54 6.29 1.98 37.88
C THR A 54 5.12 2.79 38.45
N LEU A 55 5.23 4.13 38.48
CA LEU A 55 4.16 5.00 38.97
C LEU A 55 2.89 4.90 38.11
N TYR A 56 3.03 4.67 36.81
CA TYR A 56 1.91 4.49 35.90
C TYR A 56 1.22 3.14 36.16
N GLU A 57 1.97 2.07 36.38
CA GLU A 57 1.45 0.73 36.68
C GLU A 57 0.78 0.62 38.05
N GLU A 58 1.19 1.45 39.03
CA GLU A 58 0.54 1.55 40.34
C GLU A 58 -0.88 2.15 40.28
N LEU A 59 -1.24 2.86 39.20
CA LEU A 59 -2.58 3.42 39.03
C LEU A 59 -3.60 2.35 38.63
N ALA A 60 -4.71 2.29 39.36
CA ALA A 60 -5.87 1.48 38.99
C ALA A 60 -6.34 1.80 37.56
N GLN A 61 -6.87 0.81 36.85
CA GLN A 61 -7.30 0.95 35.45
C GLN A 61 -8.30 2.10 35.25
N ASP A 62 -9.29 2.24 36.13
CA ASP A 62 -10.31 3.29 36.03
C ASP A 62 -9.71 4.69 36.25
N GLN A 63 -8.75 4.81 37.19
CA GLN A 63 -8.01 6.06 37.43
C GLN A 63 -7.19 6.45 36.20
N ARG A 64 -6.58 5.47 35.53
CA ARG A 64 -5.84 5.69 34.28
C ARG A 64 -6.75 6.17 33.15
N ALA A 65 -7.87 5.48 32.95
CA ALA A 65 -8.86 5.85 31.94
C ALA A 65 -9.39 7.29 32.15
N LEU A 66 -9.70 7.66 33.39
CA LEU A 66 -10.22 8.99 33.73
C LEU A 66 -9.19 10.10 33.46
N LEU A 67 -7.92 9.87 33.83
CA LEU A 67 -6.84 10.81 33.53
C LEU A 67 -6.61 10.96 32.02
N HIS A 68 -6.66 9.87 31.26
CA HIS A 68 -6.58 9.92 29.79
C HIS A 68 -7.74 10.70 29.16
N ALA A 69 -8.96 10.55 29.68
CA ALA A 69 -10.13 11.32 29.24
C ALA A 69 -9.95 12.82 29.53
N GLN A 70 -9.44 13.17 30.72
CA GLN A 70 -9.15 14.56 31.10
C GLN A 70 -8.10 15.19 30.18
N VAL A 71 -6.97 14.52 29.96
CA VAL A 71 -5.91 14.98 29.05
C VAL A 71 -6.48 15.23 27.65
N THR A 72 -7.28 14.29 27.14
CA THR A 72 -7.88 14.42 25.81
C THR A 72 -8.77 15.64 25.71
N ARG A 73 -9.67 15.85 26.68
CA ARG A 73 -10.57 17.02 26.71
C ARG A 73 -9.79 18.34 26.78
N THR A 74 -8.80 18.42 27.67
CA THR A 74 -7.95 19.60 27.79
C THR A 74 -7.23 19.92 26.48
N LEU A 75 -6.69 18.91 25.79
CA LEU A 75 -6.04 19.11 24.50
C LEU A 75 -7.03 19.52 23.39
N LEU A 76 -8.25 18.98 23.41
CA LEU A 76 -9.31 19.32 22.45
C LEU A 76 -9.95 20.70 22.70
N ASP A 77 -9.93 21.18 23.95
CA ASP A 77 -10.41 22.53 24.32
C ASP A 77 -9.48 23.65 23.82
N ARG A 78 -8.24 23.30 23.42
CA ARG A 78 -7.34 24.24 22.76
C ARG A 78 -7.92 24.62 21.40
N SER A 79 -7.81 25.90 21.05
CA SER A 79 -8.31 26.42 19.76
C SER A 79 -7.60 25.81 18.54
N TYR A 80 -6.43 25.22 18.75
CA TYR A 80 -5.62 24.57 17.74
C TYR A 80 -4.84 23.41 18.37
N VAL A 81 -4.88 22.24 17.73
CA VAL A 81 -4.02 21.09 18.04
C VAL A 81 -2.88 21.07 17.03
N PRO A 82 -1.62 21.28 17.45
CA PRO A 82 -0.45 21.17 16.59
C PRO A 82 -0.38 19.80 15.91
N GLU A 83 0.18 19.75 14.70
CA GLU A 83 0.35 18.49 13.99
C GLU A 83 1.21 17.48 14.77
N GLU A 84 2.20 17.92 15.53
CA GLU A 84 3.00 17.06 16.41
C GLU A 84 2.18 16.37 17.52
N ASP A 85 1.08 16.98 17.97
CA ASP A 85 0.28 16.48 19.09
C ASP A 85 -0.89 15.58 18.67
N VAL A 86 -1.24 15.56 17.37
CA VAL A 86 -2.41 14.81 16.84
C VAL A 86 -2.39 13.34 17.26
N GLU A 87 -1.24 12.68 17.15
CA GLU A 87 -1.09 11.27 17.52
C GLU A 87 -1.20 11.06 19.03
N GLN A 88 -0.66 11.98 19.82
CA GLN A 88 -0.77 11.94 21.28
C GLN A 88 -2.22 12.10 21.74
N VAL A 89 -2.98 13.02 21.12
CA VAL A 89 -4.41 13.19 21.39
C VAL A 89 -5.18 11.91 21.06
N ALA A 90 -4.91 11.27 19.92
CA ALA A 90 -5.56 10.00 19.56
C ALA A 90 -5.19 8.86 20.52
N HIS A 91 -3.95 8.82 21.00
CA HIS A 91 -3.51 7.86 22.00
C HIS A 91 -4.27 8.02 23.30
N HIS A 92 -4.33 9.23 23.86
CA HIS A 92 -5.09 9.48 25.08
C HIS A 92 -6.59 9.24 24.88
N ALA A 93 -7.15 9.59 23.72
CA ALA A 93 -8.55 9.32 23.42
C ALA A 93 -8.88 7.83 23.40
N TRP A 94 -7.96 6.99 22.91
CA TRP A 94 -8.11 5.54 22.90
C TRP A 94 -7.95 4.91 24.30
N GLU A 95 -6.90 5.29 25.04
CA GLU A 95 -6.62 4.76 26.38
C GLU A 95 -7.66 5.20 27.43
N ALA A 96 -8.43 6.26 27.14
CA ALA A 96 -9.53 6.70 27.99
C ALA A 96 -10.69 5.68 28.09
N GLY A 97 -10.82 4.75 27.14
CA GLY A 97 -11.85 3.72 27.16
C GLY A 97 -13.26 4.29 27.40
N CYS A 98 -14.00 3.71 28.35
CA CYS A 98 -15.38 4.12 28.65
C CYS A 98 -15.50 5.52 29.29
N GLU A 99 -14.41 6.11 29.80
CA GLU A 99 -14.42 7.45 30.41
C GLU A 99 -14.52 8.57 29.37
N LEU A 100 -14.22 8.25 28.10
CA LEU A 100 -14.40 9.13 26.95
C LEU A 100 -15.37 8.49 25.96
N PRO A 101 -16.62 8.99 25.84
CA PRO A 101 -17.61 8.41 24.93
C PRO A 101 -17.07 8.25 23.50
N ALA A 102 -17.39 7.14 22.83
CA ALA A 102 -16.90 6.84 21.48
C ALA A 102 -17.13 7.99 20.47
N LYS A 103 -18.24 8.72 20.58
CA LYS A 103 -18.55 9.89 19.74
C LYS A 103 -17.54 11.04 19.92
N GLU A 104 -16.99 11.20 21.11
CA GLU A 104 -16.00 12.21 21.48
C GLU A 104 -14.58 11.78 21.09
N ALA A 105 -14.26 10.49 21.26
CA ALA A 105 -12.93 9.94 20.95
C ALA A 105 -12.67 9.74 19.43
N LEU A 106 -13.70 9.32 18.68
CA LEU A 106 -13.57 8.93 17.27
C LEU A 106 -12.93 10.00 16.36
N PRO A 107 -13.26 11.31 16.46
CA PRO A 107 -12.63 12.35 15.64
C PRO A 107 -11.10 12.41 15.80
N SER A 108 -10.57 12.22 17.00
CA SER A 108 -9.13 12.25 17.27
C SER A 108 -8.42 11.10 16.58
N LEU A 109 -8.99 9.88 16.65
CA LEU A 109 -8.42 8.70 15.98
C LEU A 109 -8.46 8.84 14.46
N LEU A 110 -9.54 9.38 13.90
CA LEU A 110 -9.64 9.65 12.47
C LEU A 110 -8.60 10.69 12.01
N ARG A 111 -8.34 11.71 12.83
CA ARG A 111 -7.34 12.74 12.52
C ARG A 111 -5.93 12.18 12.56
N ALA A 112 -5.63 11.31 13.53
CA ALA A 112 -4.34 10.62 13.60
C ALA A 112 -4.14 9.62 12.45
N ALA A 113 -5.19 8.91 12.02
CA ALA A 113 -5.13 8.09 10.83
C ALA A 113 -4.80 8.92 9.58
N GLU A 114 -5.50 10.03 9.36
CA GLU A 114 -5.28 10.92 8.21
C GLU A 114 -3.85 11.49 8.21
N GLN A 115 -3.34 11.91 9.37
CA GLN A 115 -1.98 12.41 9.48
C GLN A 115 -0.94 11.32 9.21
N ALA A 116 -1.16 10.11 9.75
CA ALA A 116 -0.28 8.98 9.49
C ALA A 116 -0.23 8.66 7.98
N GLU A 117 -1.37 8.70 7.28
CA GLU A 117 -1.41 8.55 5.81
C GLU A 117 -0.64 9.68 5.09
N GLN A 118 -0.80 10.93 5.52
CA GLN A 118 -0.08 12.08 4.94
C GLN A 118 1.44 11.97 5.12
N ARG A 119 1.88 11.39 6.25
CA ARG A 119 3.29 11.09 6.55
C ARG A 119 3.77 9.75 5.97
N LEU A 120 2.91 9.04 5.22
CA LEU A 120 3.18 7.72 4.66
C LEU A 120 3.49 6.64 5.72
N ALA A 121 3.07 6.87 6.97
CA ALA A 121 3.18 5.94 8.09
C ALA A 121 2.01 4.94 8.08
N TYR A 122 1.95 4.10 7.05
CA TYR A 122 0.78 3.26 6.75
C TYR A 122 0.42 2.27 7.87
N GLU A 123 1.39 1.70 8.58
CA GLU A 123 1.12 0.79 9.72
C GLU A 123 0.45 1.52 10.89
N GLN A 124 0.84 2.76 11.13
CA GLN A 124 0.23 3.61 12.15
C GLN A 124 -1.18 4.03 11.73
N ALA A 125 -1.38 4.36 10.44
CA ALA A 125 -2.70 4.64 9.89
C ALA A 125 -3.64 3.43 10.05
N GLU A 126 -3.18 2.21 9.72
CA GLU A 126 -3.95 0.97 9.93
C GLU A 126 -4.37 0.82 11.40
N THR A 127 -3.44 1.05 12.33
CA THR A 127 -3.70 0.95 13.77
C THR A 127 -4.82 1.91 14.20
N TRP A 128 -4.75 3.17 13.79
CA TRP A 128 -5.77 4.16 14.13
C TRP A 128 -7.12 3.88 13.46
N LEU A 129 -7.14 3.45 12.20
CA LEU A 129 -8.36 3.08 11.49
C LEU A 129 -9.07 1.88 12.16
N ARG A 130 -8.32 0.87 12.60
CA ARG A 130 -8.88 -0.28 13.32
C ARG A 130 -9.49 0.12 14.67
N ARG A 131 -8.77 0.95 15.43
CA ARG A 131 -9.28 1.49 16.70
C ARG A 131 -10.54 2.34 16.48
N ALA A 132 -10.56 3.17 15.44
CA ALA A 132 -11.73 3.96 15.05
C ALA A 132 -12.93 3.05 14.70
N MET A 133 -12.70 1.94 14.00
CA MET A 133 -13.75 0.95 13.72
C MET A 133 -14.26 0.23 14.98
N CYS A 134 -13.42 0.01 15.99
CA CYS A 134 -13.86 -0.49 17.29
C CYS A 134 -14.82 0.51 17.96
N LEU A 135 -14.42 1.78 18.07
CA LEU A 135 -15.27 2.84 18.65
C LEU A 135 -16.56 3.05 17.86
N LEU A 136 -16.53 2.90 16.54
CA LEU A 136 -17.72 3.02 15.71
C LEU A 136 -18.82 2.01 16.10
N ARG A 137 -18.43 0.79 16.50
CA ARG A 137 -19.38 -0.26 16.93
C ARG A 137 -20.04 0.05 18.26
N GLU A 138 -19.47 0.96 19.05
CA GLU A 138 -20.02 1.41 20.33
C GLU A 138 -20.98 2.59 20.19
N LEU A 139 -21.07 3.20 18.99
CA LEU A 139 -22.04 4.26 18.74
C LEU A 139 -23.48 3.72 18.80
N PRO A 140 -24.45 4.51 19.27
CA PRO A 140 -25.85 4.13 19.29
C PRO A 140 -26.36 3.73 17.90
N ALA A 141 -27.04 2.58 17.81
CA ALA A 141 -27.52 2.01 16.53
C ALA A 141 -28.48 2.93 15.74
N ASN A 142 -29.10 3.90 16.41
CA ASN A 142 -29.99 4.90 15.81
C ASN A 142 -29.26 6.17 15.32
N CYS A 143 -27.94 6.24 15.47
CA CYS A 143 -27.17 7.38 14.98
C CYS A 143 -27.09 7.34 13.45
N ARG A 144 -27.79 8.28 12.81
CA ARG A 144 -27.94 8.35 11.34
C ARG A 144 -26.63 8.43 10.58
N THR A 145 -25.55 8.92 11.19
CA THR A 145 -24.23 9.11 10.56
C THR A 145 -23.33 7.88 10.62
N THR A 146 -23.73 6.82 11.33
CA THR A 146 -22.92 5.62 11.54
C THR A 146 -22.62 4.89 10.23
N PRO A 147 -23.60 4.66 9.31
CA PRO A 147 -23.33 4.00 8.04
C PRO A 147 -22.36 4.78 7.14
N GLU A 148 -22.44 6.11 7.11
CA GLU A 148 -21.54 6.97 6.33
C GLU A 148 -20.12 6.95 6.90
N LEU A 149 -19.98 6.93 8.22
CA LEU A 149 -18.70 6.80 8.90
C LEU A 149 -18.09 5.41 8.70
N ASP A 150 -18.88 4.34 8.82
CA ASP A 150 -18.46 2.96 8.50
C ASP A 150 -17.93 2.92 7.07
N GLN A 151 -18.73 3.42 6.11
CA GLN A 151 -18.36 3.43 4.71
C GLN A 151 -17.02 4.15 4.47
N ARG A 152 -16.81 5.31 5.08
CA ARG A 152 -15.55 6.06 4.93
C ARG A 152 -14.37 5.30 5.53
N LEU A 153 -14.52 4.74 6.72
CA LEU A 153 -13.49 3.95 7.39
C LEU A 153 -13.10 2.70 6.60
N GLN A 154 -14.08 1.99 6.02
CA GLN A 154 -13.85 0.82 5.19
C GLN A 154 -13.05 1.17 3.92
N ILE A 155 -13.35 2.31 3.28
CA ILE A 155 -12.59 2.78 2.11
C ILE A 155 -11.14 3.08 2.49
N GLN A 156 -10.91 3.84 3.56
CA GLN A 156 -9.57 4.20 4.02
C GLN A 156 -8.76 2.96 4.44
N LEU A 157 -9.36 2.05 5.22
CA LEU A 157 -8.69 0.82 5.63
C LEU A 157 -8.35 -0.04 4.41
N GLY A 158 -9.28 -0.21 3.48
CA GLY A 158 -9.02 -0.94 2.23
C GLY A 158 -7.85 -0.36 1.43
N GLN A 159 -7.76 0.98 1.34
CA GLN A 159 -6.67 1.68 0.66
C GLN A 159 -5.31 1.49 1.34
N VAL A 160 -5.25 1.63 2.67
CA VAL A 160 -4.02 1.42 3.46
C VAL A 160 -3.54 -0.03 3.32
N LEU A 161 -4.44 -1.00 3.51
CA LEU A 161 -4.13 -2.41 3.38
C LEU A 161 -3.64 -2.77 1.97
N ALA A 162 -4.31 -2.28 0.93
CA ALA A 162 -3.91 -2.50 -0.46
C ALA A 162 -2.54 -1.88 -0.77
N THR A 163 -2.18 -0.77 -0.14
CA THR A 163 -0.87 -0.11 -0.32
C THR A 163 0.26 -0.92 0.31
N ILE A 164 0.08 -1.41 1.54
CA ILE A 164 1.10 -2.17 2.28
C ILE A 164 1.22 -3.60 1.73
N ARG A 165 0.09 -4.30 1.64
CA ARG A 165 0.00 -5.75 1.41
C ARG A 165 -0.34 -6.11 -0.04
N GLY A 166 -0.69 -5.12 -0.85
CA GLY A 166 -1.08 -5.29 -2.24
C GLY A 166 -2.58 -5.47 -2.44
N TYR A 167 -3.08 -5.20 -3.65
CA TYR A 167 -4.49 -5.31 -4.00
C TYR A 167 -5.06 -6.74 -3.93
N GLY A 168 -4.22 -7.77 -3.78
CA GLY A 168 -4.66 -9.15 -3.58
C GLY A 168 -5.06 -9.50 -2.13
N ASP A 169 -4.79 -8.60 -1.17
CA ASP A 169 -5.12 -8.79 0.24
C ASP A 169 -6.63 -8.99 0.45
N ALA A 170 -6.99 -10.04 1.19
CA ALA A 170 -8.40 -10.43 1.39
C ALA A 170 -9.16 -9.44 2.25
N GLU A 171 -8.49 -8.84 3.22
CA GLU A 171 -9.11 -7.88 4.12
C GLU A 171 -9.35 -6.55 3.40
N ALA A 172 -8.42 -6.11 2.55
CA ALA A 172 -8.60 -4.95 1.69
C ALA A 172 -9.83 -5.09 0.77
N GLU A 173 -9.96 -6.24 0.11
CA GLU A 173 -11.10 -6.54 -0.77
C GLU A 173 -12.43 -6.57 -0.01
N VAL A 174 -12.45 -7.19 1.18
CA VAL A 174 -13.64 -7.20 2.06
C VAL A 174 -14.04 -5.78 2.44
N ALA A 175 -13.08 -4.93 2.81
CA ALA A 175 -13.36 -3.53 3.18
C ALA A 175 -13.97 -2.75 2.01
N PHE A 176 -13.42 -2.89 0.79
CA PHE A 176 -14.00 -2.26 -0.39
C PHE A 176 -15.42 -2.75 -0.70
N ASN A 177 -15.66 -4.06 -0.66
CA ASN A 177 -17.01 -4.60 -0.89
C ASN A 177 -17.99 -4.14 0.20
N ARG A 178 -17.57 -4.12 1.46
CA ARG A 178 -18.39 -3.61 2.57
C ARG A 178 -18.78 -2.16 2.36
N SER A 179 -17.85 -1.32 1.91
CA SER A 179 -18.15 0.08 1.60
C SER A 179 -19.20 0.23 0.49
N ARG A 180 -19.24 -0.71 -0.47
CA ARG A 180 -20.25 -0.72 -1.54
C ARG A 180 -21.60 -1.22 -1.08
N GLU A 181 -21.65 -2.24 -0.22
CA GLU A 181 -22.91 -2.68 0.39
C GLU A 181 -23.60 -1.55 1.14
N LEU A 182 -22.80 -0.71 1.82
CA LEU A 182 -23.30 0.45 2.56
C LEU A 182 -23.92 1.53 1.66
N ASN A 183 -23.62 1.57 0.35
CA ASN A 183 -24.25 2.51 -0.59
C ASN A 183 -25.78 2.42 -0.58
N ALA A 184 -26.34 1.21 -0.45
CA ALA A 184 -27.79 1.01 -0.41
C ALA A 184 -28.41 1.61 0.87
N VAL A 185 -27.65 1.65 1.96
CA VAL A 185 -28.08 2.18 3.25
C VAL A 185 -27.94 3.70 3.29
N THR A 186 -26.83 4.23 2.78
CA THR A 186 -26.52 5.67 2.75
C THR A 186 -27.18 6.42 1.58
N GLY A 187 -27.73 5.70 0.60
CA GLY A 187 -28.28 6.28 -0.62
C GLY A 187 -27.24 6.93 -1.53
N THR A 188 -25.97 6.49 -1.46
CA THR A 188 -24.86 7.04 -2.26
C THR A 188 -24.53 6.15 -3.46
N PRO A 189 -24.08 6.70 -4.60
CA PRO A 189 -23.65 5.89 -5.74
C PRO A 189 -22.31 5.19 -5.49
N ASP A 190 -22.00 4.18 -6.30
CA ASP A 190 -20.66 3.58 -6.34
C ASP A 190 -19.59 4.65 -6.65
N ARG A 191 -18.57 4.73 -5.78
CA ARG A 191 -17.44 5.65 -5.96
C ARG A 191 -16.46 5.10 -7.01
N PRO A 192 -16.05 5.89 -8.02
CA PRO A 192 -15.06 5.45 -9.01
C PRO A 192 -13.76 4.90 -8.41
N SER A 193 -13.27 5.50 -7.31
CA SER A 193 -12.06 5.02 -6.62
C SER A 193 -12.22 3.62 -6.03
N VAL A 194 -13.39 3.29 -5.47
CA VAL A 194 -13.68 1.96 -4.92
C VAL A 194 -13.82 0.93 -6.04
N LEU A 195 -14.53 1.29 -7.12
CA LEU A 195 -14.66 0.42 -8.29
C LEU A 195 -13.31 0.15 -8.95
N TRP A 196 -12.44 1.16 -9.03
CA TRP A 196 -11.08 0.99 -9.53
C TRP A 196 -10.25 0.07 -8.62
N ALA A 197 -10.32 0.26 -7.30
CA ALA A 197 -9.59 -0.60 -6.36
C ALA A 197 -10.03 -2.07 -6.45
N LEU A 198 -11.34 -2.33 -6.61
CA LEU A 198 -11.86 -3.67 -6.87
C LEU A 198 -11.42 -4.20 -8.24
N CYS A 199 -11.44 -3.38 -9.29
CA CYS A 199 -10.90 -3.75 -10.60
C CYS A 199 -9.43 -4.21 -10.48
N ALA A 200 -8.59 -3.47 -9.74
CA ALA A 200 -7.21 -3.83 -9.47
C ALA A 200 -7.07 -5.10 -8.61
N ALA A 201 -7.89 -5.27 -7.57
CA ALA A 201 -7.91 -6.48 -6.74
C ALA A 201 -8.24 -7.73 -7.55
N HIS A 202 -9.23 -7.65 -8.43
CA HIS A 202 -9.61 -8.74 -9.32
C HIS A 202 -8.54 -9.04 -10.38
N LEU A 203 -7.87 -8.02 -10.95
CA LEU A 203 -6.69 -8.25 -11.80
C LEU A 203 -5.58 -8.99 -11.04
N VAL A 204 -5.20 -8.49 -9.87
CA VAL A 204 -4.09 -9.04 -9.07
C VAL A 204 -4.36 -10.49 -8.66
N THR A 205 -5.62 -10.85 -8.43
CA THR A 205 -6.05 -12.19 -8.02
C THR A 205 -6.44 -13.10 -9.19
N GLY A 206 -6.25 -12.67 -10.44
CA GLY A 206 -6.52 -13.50 -11.62
C GLY A 206 -8.00 -13.68 -11.99
N ARG A 207 -8.89 -12.83 -11.46
CA ARG A 207 -10.35 -12.82 -11.67
C ARG A 207 -10.71 -11.81 -12.76
N TYR A 208 -10.35 -12.11 -14.01
CA TYR A 208 -10.36 -11.14 -15.09
C TYR A 208 -11.76 -10.73 -15.54
N GLU A 209 -12.71 -11.64 -15.51
CA GLU A 209 -14.10 -11.41 -15.88
C GLU A 209 -14.78 -10.45 -14.89
N GLU A 210 -14.54 -10.63 -13.58
CA GLU A 210 -15.00 -9.70 -12.55
C GLU A 210 -14.31 -8.34 -12.67
N SER A 211 -13.01 -8.32 -12.96
CA SER A 211 -12.30 -7.06 -13.23
C SER A 211 -12.88 -6.32 -14.43
N LEU A 212 -13.21 -7.03 -15.51
CA LEU A 212 -13.85 -6.46 -16.69
C LEU A 212 -15.22 -5.87 -16.36
N ALA A 213 -16.03 -6.53 -15.51
CA ALA A 213 -17.30 -5.99 -15.06
C ALA A 213 -17.14 -4.63 -14.37
N PHE A 214 -16.16 -4.49 -13.47
CA PHE A 214 -15.85 -3.21 -12.82
C PHE A 214 -15.32 -2.16 -13.80
N SER A 215 -14.42 -2.55 -14.71
CA SER A 215 -13.90 -1.65 -15.75
C SER A 215 -15.00 -1.17 -16.70
N GLY A 216 -15.97 -2.02 -17.00
CA GLY A 216 -17.15 -1.69 -17.81
C GLY A 216 -18.05 -0.68 -17.10
N ARG A 217 -18.27 -0.87 -15.79
CA ARG A 217 -19.01 0.10 -14.97
C ARG A 217 -18.32 1.46 -14.91
N LEU A 218 -17.00 1.49 -14.73
CA LEU A 218 -16.20 2.72 -14.81
C LEU A 218 -16.31 3.38 -16.19
N ARG A 219 -16.35 2.59 -17.27
CA ARG A 219 -16.55 3.08 -18.63
C ARG A 219 -17.93 3.72 -18.82
N GLU A 220 -18.98 3.14 -18.24
CA GLU A 220 -20.32 3.74 -18.23
C GLU A 220 -20.34 5.08 -17.50
N ILE A 221 -19.76 5.14 -16.30
CA ILE A 221 -19.65 6.39 -15.53
C ILE A 221 -18.93 7.45 -16.36
N SER A 222 -17.79 7.10 -16.96
CA SER A 222 -16.97 8.02 -17.77
C SER A 222 -17.69 8.63 -18.99
N LYS A 223 -18.76 7.99 -19.49
CA LYS A 223 -19.57 8.50 -20.60
C LYS A 223 -20.57 9.56 -20.15
N SER A 224 -21.10 9.41 -18.94
CA SER A 224 -22.08 10.33 -18.36
C SER A 224 -21.40 11.53 -17.70
N ASP A 225 -20.27 11.30 -17.06
CA ASP A 225 -19.44 12.30 -16.38
C ASP A 225 -17.97 11.90 -16.54
N PRO A 226 -17.10 12.72 -17.16
CA PRO A 226 -15.69 12.39 -17.40
C PRO A 226 -14.85 12.45 -16.12
N ASP A 227 -15.31 11.78 -15.06
CA ASP A 227 -14.55 11.56 -13.83
C ASP A 227 -13.19 10.92 -14.18
N PRO A 228 -12.06 11.56 -13.79
CA PRO A 228 -10.74 11.07 -14.17
C PRO A 228 -10.45 9.65 -13.69
N VAL A 229 -10.94 9.27 -12.50
CA VAL A 229 -10.71 7.93 -11.94
C VAL A 229 -11.48 6.90 -12.76
N ALA A 230 -12.71 7.22 -13.17
CA ALA A 230 -13.52 6.39 -14.05
C ALA A 230 -12.86 6.17 -15.42
N VAL A 231 -12.37 7.24 -16.05
CA VAL A 231 -11.68 7.18 -17.35
C VAL A 231 -10.43 6.29 -17.26
N LEU A 232 -9.58 6.55 -16.26
CA LEU A 232 -8.30 5.85 -16.10
C LEU A 232 -8.51 4.39 -15.70
N GLY A 233 -9.41 4.11 -14.76
CA GLY A 233 -9.70 2.75 -14.32
C GLY A 233 -10.33 1.89 -15.40
N ALA A 234 -11.19 2.46 -16.25
CA ALA A 234 -11.77 1.77 -17.40
C ALA A 234 -10.74 1.38 -18.46
N ALA A 235 -9.75 2.24 -18.72
CA ALA A 235 -8.66 1.96 -19.64
C ALA A 235 -7.68 0.93 -19.04
N TYR A 236 -7.32 1.09 -17.77
CA TYR A 236 -6.40 0.21 -17.04
C TYR A 236 -6.90 -1.24 -16.99
N GLY A 237 -8.14 -1.46 -16.54
CA GLY A 237 -8.72 -2.80 -16.45
C GLY A 237 -8.79 -3.50 -17.80
N GLN A 238 -9.37 -2.84 -18.80
CA GLN A 238 -9.54 -3.38 -20.15
C GLN A 238 -8.19 -3.67 -20.82
N GLY A 239 -7.26 -2.71 -20.77
CA GLY A 239 -5.95 -2.82 -21.41
C GLY A 239 -5.13 -3.98 -20.86
N ILE A 240 -5.13 -4.17 -19.54
CA ILE A 240 -4.39 -5.27 -18.91
C ILE A 240 -5.00 -6.63 -19.27
N VAL A 241 -6.32 -6.78 -19.25
CA VAL A 241 -6.94 -8.06 -19.64
C VAL A 241 -6.64 -8.39 -21.10
N LEU A 242 -6.76 -7.42 -22.02
CA LEU A 242 -6.39 -7.61 -23.43
C LEU A 242 -4.93 -8.02 -23.58
N HIS A 243 -4.03 -7.37 -22.82
CA HIS A 243 -2.61 -7.73 -22.80
C HIS A 243 -2.42 -9.18 -22.37
N LEU A 244 -3.02 -9.59 -21.24
CA LEU A 244 -2.88 -10.93 -20.68
C LEU A 244 -3.41 -12.01 -21.63
N ARG A 245 -4.51 -11.74 -22.35
CA ARG A 245 -5.06 -12.64 -23.37
C ARG A 245 -4.23 -12.67 -24.67
N GLY A 246 -3.14 -11.92 -24.76
CA GLY A 246 -2.27 -11.86 -25.93
C GLY A 246 -2.82 -11.01 -27.08
N GLN A 247 -3.90 -10.25 -26.85
CA GLN A 247 -4.50 -9.35 -27.84
C GLN A 247 -3.74 -8.00 -27.88
N LEU A 248 -2.43 -8.07 -28.10
CA LEU A 248 -1.49 -6.98 -27.86
C LEU A 248 -1.80 -5.69 -28.64
N PRO A 249 -2.18 -5.70 -29.94
CA PRO A 249 -2.53 -4.46 -30.64
C PRO A 249 -3.75 -3.75 -30.04
N ALA A 250 -4.78 -4.50 -29.63
CA ALA A 250 -5.97 -3.93 -28.99
C ALA A 250 -5.66 -3.44 -27.56
N ALA A 251 -4.82 -4.18 -26.84
CA ALA A 251 -4.32 -3.76 -25.53
C ALA A 251 -3.61 -2.41 -25.61
N LEU A 252 -2.73 -2.23 -26.61
CA LEU A 252 -1.96 -1.01 -26.79
C LEU A 252 -2.85 0.22 -26.98
N VAL A 253 -3.89 0.12 -27.81
CA VAL A 253 -4.86 1.22 -28.03
C VAL A 253 -5.51 1.67 -26.72
N GLU A 254 -5.94 0.73 -25.88
CA GLU A 254 -6.56 1.06 -24.58
C GLU A 254 -5.54 1.61 -23.57
N LEU A 255 -4.32 1.06 -23.54
CA LEU A 255 -3.25 1.48 -22.64
C LEU A 255 -2.74 2.89 -22.99
N GLU A 256 -2.46 3.19 -24.25
CA GLU A 256 -2.04 4.51 -24.73
C GLU A 256 -3.11 5.58 -24.47
N ARG A 257 -4.39 5.21 -24.59
CA ARG A 257 -5.51 6.08 -24.19
C ARG A 257 -5.45 6.40 -22.69
N GLY A 258 -5.15 5.40 -21.86
CA GLY A 258 -4.95 5.56 -20.41
C GLY A 258 -3.77 6.47 -20.10
N VAL A 259 -2.61 6.25 -20.73
CA VAL A 259 -1.40 7.08 -20.60
C VAL A 259 -1.71 8.54 -20.96
N SER A 260 -2.29 8.76 -22.14
CA SER A 260 -2.64 10.10 -22.63
C SER A 260 -3.64 10.81 -21.70
N ALA A 261 -4.61 10.07 -21.13
CA ALA A 261 -5.55 10.63 -20.17
C ALA A 261 -4.87 10.98 -18.84
N ALA A 262 -3.96 10.13 -18.34
CA ALA A 262 -3.27 10.34 -17.09
C ALA A 262 -2.43 11.62 -17.12
N ASP A 263 -1.71 11.86 -18.22
CA ASP A 263 -0.88 13.05 -18.40
C ASP A 263 -1.73 14.33 -18.43
N ARG A 264 -2.85 14.31 -19.15
CA ARG A 264 -3.77 15.45 -19.20
C ARG A 264 -4.33 15.77 -17.81
N PHE A 265 -4.81 14.77 -17.08
CA PHE A 265 -5.44 15.02 -15.78
C PHE A 265 -4.44 15.42 -14.69
N CYS A 266 -3.26 14.80 -14.66
CA CYS A 266 -2.25 15.11 -13.64
C CYS A 266 -1.61 16.49 -13.81
N SER A 267 -1.68 17.08 -15.00
CA SER A 267 -1.23 18.46 -15.25
C SER A 267 -2.05 19.52 -14.48
N GLY A 268 -3.26 19.18 -14.00
CA GLY A 268 -4.10 20.09 -13.21
C GLY A 268 -4.61 19.52 -11.87
N GLN A 269 -4.61 18.19 -11.68
CA GLN A 269 -5.23 17.50 -10.54
C GLN A 269 -4.36 16.41 -9.90
N GLY A 270 -3.03 16.47 -10.09
CA GLY A 270 -2.11 15.39 -9.71
C GLY A 270 -2.24 14.91 -8.25
N SER A 271 -2.33 15.83 -7.28
CA SER A 271 -2.43 15.47 -5.86
C SER A 271 -3.73 14.74 -5.49
N THR A 272 -4.86 15.12 -6.10
CA THR A 272 -6.18 14.53 -5.85
C THR A 272 -6.26 13.12 -6.43
N LEU A 273 -5.73 12.93 -7.65
CA LEU A 273 -5.70 11.62 -8.28
C LEU A 273 -4.75 10.67 -7.55
N ALA A 274 -3.58 11.16 -7.14
CA ALA A 274 -2.66 10.35 -6.34
C ALA A 274 -3.31 9.89 -5.03
N LYS A 275 -4.22 10.67 -4.41
CA LYS A 275 -5.00 10.21 -3.24
C LYS A 275 -6.05 9.16 -3.62
N ALA A 276 -6.77 9.34 -4.73
CA ALA A 276 -7.80 8.40 -5.16
C ALA A 276 -7.23 7.02 -5.54
N PHE A 277 -6.10 7.01 -6.24
CA PHE A 277 -5.40 5.81 -6.70
C PHE A 277 -4.42 5.25 -5.65
N GLN A 278 -4.01 6.05 -4.66
CA GLN A 278 -2.90 5.78 -3.72
C GLN A 278 -1.50 5.77 -4.37
N HIS A 279 -1.42 6.04 -5.66
CA HIS A 279 -0.18 6.17 -6.44
C HIS A 279 -0.44 7.14 -7.63
N ASP A 280 0.61 7.59 -8.30
CA ASP A 280 0.48 8.41 -9.50
C ASP A 280 -0.05 7.56 -10.68
N PRO A 281 -1.26 7.82 -11.19
CA PRO A 281 -1.83 7.00 -12.25
C PRO A 281 -0.97 6.98 -13.52
N ARG A 282 -0.14 8.02 -13.78
CA ARG A 282 0.81 8.06 -14.90
C ARG A 282 1.82 6.92 -14.84
N VAL A 283 2.18 6.47 -13.64
CA VAL A 283 3.08 5.32 -13.44
C VAL A 283 2.34 4.02 -13.77
N SER A 284 1.15 3.82 -13.21
CA SER A 284 0.40 2.57 -13.43
C SER A 284 -0.04 2.37 -14.88
N CYS A 285 -0.51 3.42 -15.57
CA CYS A 285 -0.94 3.33 -16.97
C CYS A 285 0.21 2.98 -17.92
N ARG A 286 1.44 3.44 -17.64
CA ARG A 286 2.62 3.19 -18.48
C ARG A 286 3.24 1.80 -18.30
N THR A 287 2.92 1.10 -17.21
CA THR A 287 3.54 -0.20 -16.92
C THR A 287 3.25 -1.24 -18.00
N TYR A 288 1.97 -1.51 -18.24
CA TYR A 288 1.58 -2.50 -19.23
C TYR A 288 1.73 -1.98 -20.65
N ASP A 289 1.73 -0.66 -20.85
CA ASP A 289 2.10 -0.02 -22.12
C ASP A 289 3.53 -0.39 -22.53
N ALA A 290 4.50 -0.20 -21.63
CA ALA A 290 5.90 -0.57 -21.85
C ALA A 290 6.09 -2.07 -22.13
N PHE A 291 5.44 -2.94 -21.34
CA PHE A 291 5.48 -4.38 -21.59
C PHE A 291 4.83 -4.77 -22.92
N THR A 292 3.76 -4.10 -23.32
CA THR A 292 3.06 -4.37 -24.58
C THR A 292 3.91 -3.98 -25.78
N HIS A 293 4.53 -2.79 -25.78
CA HIS A 293 5.49 -2.39 -26.80
C HIS A 293 6.64 -3.40 -26.93
N TRP A 294 7.22 -3.82 -25.79
CA TRP A 294 8.31 -4.79 -25.77
C TRP A 294 7.91 -6.12 -26.42
N LEU A 295 6.71 -6.62 -26.09
CA LEU A 295 6.15 -7.86 -26.63
C LEU A 295 5.71 -7.75 -28.08
N LEU A 296 5.35 -6.56 -28.57
CA LEU A 296 5.11 -6.27 -29.98
C LEU A 296 6.42 -6.14 -30.79
N GLY A 297 7.56 -6.04 -30.11
CA GLY A 297 8.89 -5.90 -30.70
C GLY A 297 9.30 -4.46 -30.94
N ASP A 298 8.49 -3.49 -30.50
CA ASP A 298 8.81 -2.07 -30.55
C ASP A 298 9.69 -1.69 -29.34
N ARG A 299 10.98 -1.98 -29.48
CA ARG A 299 11.96 -1.76 -28.40
C ARG A 299 12.21 -0.28 -28.14
N ALA A 300 12.11 0.57 -29.16
CA ALA A 300 12.30 2.00 -29.00
C ALA A 300 11.22 2.58 -28.07
N ALA A 301 9.94 2.34 -28.36
CA ALA A 301 8.84 2.81 -27.53
C ALA A 301 8.86 2.19 -26.12
N ALA A 302 9.21 0.90 -26.00
CA ALA A 302 9.34 0.26 -24.69
C ALA A 302 10.42 0.94 -23.81
N MET A 303 11.56 1.33 -24.39
CA MET A 303 12.62 2.03 -23.66
C MET A 303 12.25 3.48 -23.36
N GLU A 304 11.56 4.17 -24.28
CA GLU A 304 11.03 5.52 -24.02
C GLU A 304 10.09 5.51 -22.80
N ARG A 305 9.12 4.58 -22.76
CA ARG A 305 8.20 4.44 -21.62
C ARG A 305 8.90 4.10 -20.32
N ARG A 306 9.96 3.28 -20.39
CA ARG A 306 10.80 2.95 -19.25
C ARG A 306 11.48 4.18 -18.66
N GLU A 307 12.07 5.04 -19.50
CA GLU A 307 12.72 6.27 -19.04
C GLU A 307 11.71 7.33 -18.54
N GLU A 308 10.54 7.43 -19.19
CA GLU A 308 9.43 8.25 -18.69
C GLU A 308 8.99 7.83 -17.29
N LEU A 309 8.85 6.52 -17.05
CA LEU A 309 8.49 5.97 -15.74
C LEU A 309 9.50 6.33 -14.66
N LEU A 310 10.79 6.16 -14.94
CA LEU A 310 11.86 6.52 -14.00
C LEU A 310 11.92 8.02 -13.72
N THR A 311 11.62 8.84 -14.73
CA THR A 311 11.57 10.30 -14.58
C THR A 311 10.38 10.73 -13.72
N LEU A 312 9.19 10.17 -13.97
CA LEU A 312 7.98 10.44 -13.19
C LEU A 312 8.13 9.97 -11.74
N ALA A 313 8.77 8.83 -11.52
CA ALA A 313 8.97 8.24 -10.21
C ALA A 313 10.39 8.49 -9.66
N GLY A 314 10.84 9.75 -9.78
CA GLY A 314 12.12 10.21 -9.28
C GLY A 314 12.27 10.11 -7.75
N ARG A 315 13.39 10.61 -7.21
CA ARG A 315 13.75 10.46 -5.78
C ARG A 315 12.70 11.02 -4.81
N ASP A 316 12.05 12.12 -5.18
CA ASP A 316 11.08 12.83 -4.32
C ASP A 316 9.64 12.33 -4.50
N SER A 317 9.42 11.35 -5.40
CA SER A 317 8.12 10.71 -5.59
C SER A 317 7.79 9.77 -4.44
N ARG A 318 6.52 9.36 -4.32
CA ARG A 318 6.10 8.42 -3.27
C ARG A 318 6.89 7.11 -3.37
N PRO A 319 7.23 6.46 -2.24
CA PRO A 319 7.95 5.20 -2.27
C PRO A 319 7.26 4.11 -3.09
N SER A 320 5.92 4.08 -3.10
CA SER A 320 5.14 3.13 -3.91
C SER A 320 5.31 3.36 -5.42
N ASP A 321 5.24 4.61 -5.88
CA ASP A 321 5.47 4.98 -7.28
C ASP A 321 6.88 4.62 -7.74
N ARG A 322 7.86 4.92 -6.89
CA ARG A 322 9.27 4.63 -7.15
C ARG A 322 9.57 3.13 -7.18
N ALA A 323 9.03 2.37 -6.23
CA ALA A 323 9.14 0.91 -6.23
C ALA A 323 8.47 0.30 -7.48
N PHE A 324 7.34 0.86 -7.92
CA PHE A 324 6.65 0.41 -9.13
C PHE A 324 7.50 0.66 -10.38
N ALA A 325 8.02 1.88 -10.57
CA ALA A 325 8.87 2.18 -11.73
C ALA A 325 10.15 1.33 -11.75
N LEU A 326 10.80 1.14 -10.60
CA LEU A 326 11.98 0.27 -10.46
C LEU A 326 11.66 -1.19 -10.77
N TYR A 327 10.46 -1.67 -10.42
CA TYR A 327 10.03 -3.02 -10.80
C TYR A 327 9.90 -3.16 -12.31
N VAL A 328 9.28 -2.18 -12.99
CA VAL A 328 9.19 -2.19 -14.46
C VAL A 328 10.57 -2.15 -15.10
N ASP A 329 11.47 -1.31 -14.58
CA ASP A 329 12.86 -1.22 -15.02
C ASP A 329 13.59 -2.57 -14.90
N ALA A 330 13.49 -3.21 -13.72
CA ALA A 330 14.16 -4.48 -13.45
C ALA A 330 13.60 -5.63 -14.30
N VAL A 331 12.27 -5.67 -14.51
CA VAL A 331 11.65 -6.66 -15.41
C VAL A 331 12.14 -6.47 -16.84
N LEU A 332 12.09 -5.26 -17.38
CA LEU A 332 12.54 -5.01 -18.76
C LEU A 332 14.03 -5.32 -18.91
N ALA A 333 14.87 -4.96 -17.94
CA ALA A 333 16.28 -5.35 -17.92
C ALA A 333 16.45 -6.87 -18.00
N GLY A 334 15.72 -7.61 -17.15
CA GLY A 334 15.78 -9.07 -17.14
C GLY A 334 15.30 -9.71 -18.44
N LEU A 335 14.26 -9.14 -19.08
CA LEU A 335 13.77 -9.59 -20.38
C LEU A 335 14.78 -9.33 -21.52
N GLU A 336 15.59 -8.27 -21.42
CA GLU A 336 16.69 -7.96 -22.35
C GLU A 336 17.98 -8.75 -22.06
N GLY A 337 18.07 -9.42 -20.89
CA GLY A 337 19.30 -10.04 -20.42
C GLY A 337 20.34 -9.04 -19.87
N ASP A 338 19.93 -7.80 -19.56
CA ASP A 338 20.77 -6.79 -18.91
C ASP A 338 20.83 -7.06 -17.40
N ILE A 339 21.76 -7.94 -17.01
CA ILE A 339 21.93 -8.42 -15.64
C ILE A 339 22.26 -7.26 -14.70
N ASP A 340 23.21 -6.39 -15.08
CA ASP A 340 23.68 -5.29 -14.24
C ASP A 340 22.56 -4.28 -13.94
N ARG A 341 21.73 -3.94 -14.94
CA ARG A 341 20.61 -3.03 -14.72
C ARG A 341 19.50 -3.68 -13.90
N ALA A 342 19.21 -4.97 -14.12
CA ALA A 342 18.26 -5.71 -13.30
C ALA A 342 18.69 -5.76 -11.83
N GLU A 343 19.98 -5.96 -11.56
CA GLU A 343 20.54 -5.94 -10.20
C GLU A 343 20.40 -4.57 -9.56
N ARG A 344 20.85 -3.50 -10.23
CA ARG A 344 20.78 -2.13 -9.70
C ARG A 344 19.34 -1.70 -9.40
N ALA A 345 18.42 -1.92 -10.33
CA ALA A 345 17.02 -1.55 -10.15
C ALA A 345 16.33 -2.41 -9.09
N GLY A 346 16.62 -3.72 -9.08
CA GLY A 346 16.12 -4.65 -8.07
C GLY A 346 16.58 -4.29 -6.66
N ALA A 347 17.88 -4.07 -6.45
CA ALA A 347 18.45 -3.71 -5.15
C ALA A 347 17.88 -2.38 -4.63
N LEU A 348 17.93 -1.32 -5.45
CA LEU A 348 17.39 -0.01 -5.07
C LEU A 348 15.90 -0.09 -4.75
N GLY A 349 15.14 -0.86 -5.53
CA GLY A 349 13.71 -1.03 -5.31
C GLY A 349 13.41 -1.79 -4.02
N VAL A 350 14.17 -2.83 -3.70
CA VAL A 350 14.03 -3.58 -2.44
C VAL A 350 14.26 -2.66 -1.24
N ASP A 351 15.28 -1.80 -1.30
CA ASP A 351 15.57 -0.84 -0.21
C ASP A 351 14.43 0.16 -0.04
N VAL A 352 13.98 0.80 -1.13
CA VAL A 352 12.84 1.76 -1.11
C VAL A 352 11.58 1.10 -0.55
N ALA A 353 11.28 -0.13 -0.97
CA ALA A 353 10.09 -0.84 -0.51
C ALA A 353 10.22 -1.28 0.95
N ALA A 354 11.41 -1.66 1.41
CA ALA A 354 11.66 -2.08 2.79
C ALA A 354 11.54 -0.89 3.77
N GLU A 355 12.17 0.24 3.45
CA GLU A 355 12.12 1.46 4.27
C GLU A 355 10.69 1.97 4.46
N ALA A 356 9.84 1.82 3.44
CA ALA A 356 8.45 2.26 3.46
C ALA A 356 7.45 1.17 3.89
N GLY A 357 7.90 -0.02 4.30
CA GLY A 357 7.01 -1.12 4.73
C GLY A 357 6.16 -1.73 3.60
N LEU A 358 6.53 -1.52 2.33
CA LEU A 358 5.77 -1.95 1.15
C LEU A 358 6.04 -3.43 0.80
N ARG A 359 5.51 -4.34 1.62
CA ARG A 359 5.75 -5.78 1.53
C ARG A 359 5.47 -6.37 0.15
N TYR A 360 4.40 -5.92 -0.50
CA TYR A 360 4.00 -6.36 -1.84
C TYR A 360 5.05 -6.04 -2.91
N TRP A 361 5.50 -4.79 -2.96
CA TRP A 361 6.50 -4.34 -3.93
C TRP A 361 7.85 -4.98 -3.68
N LYS A 362 8.28 -5.06 -2.40
CA LYS A 362 9.52 -5.71 -2.01
C LYS A 362 9.60 -7.14 -2.55
N ALA A 363 8.55 -7.94 -2.38
CA ALA A 363 8.53 -9.31 -2.87
C ALA A 363 8.72 -9.39 -4.40
N MET A 364 8.05 -8.53 -5.18
CA MET A 364 8.22 -8.53 -6.64
C MET A 364 9.63 -8.09 -7.10
N LEU A 365 10.24 -7.14 -6.39
CA LEU A 365 11.59 -6.65 -6.68
C LEU A 365 12.68 -7.68 -6.32
N GLU A 366 12.49 -8.42 -5.22
CA GLU A 366 13.36 -9.54 -4.82
C GLU A 366 13.44 -10.63 -5.89
N ILE A 367 12.38 -10.83 -6.69
CA ILE A 367 12.39 -11.80 -7.81
C ILE A 367 13.39 -11.34 -8.88
N CYS A 368 13.36 -10.06 -9.26
CA CYS A 368 14.26 -9.53 -10.28
C CYS A 368 15.71 -9.48 -9.79
N LEU A 369 15.91 -9.08 -8.53
CA LEU A 369 17.22 -9.09 -7.89
C LEU A 369 17.78 -10.52 -7.76
N GLY A 370 16.94 -11.48 -7.36
CA GLY A 370 17.33 -12.89 -7.27
C GLY A 370 17.64 -13.50 -8.63
N TRP A 371 16.94 -13.09 -9.68
CA TRP A 371 17.27 -13.46 -11.05
C TRP A 371 18.65 -12.94 -11.44
N ALA A 372 18.93 -11.66 -11.19
CA ALA A 372 20.24 -11.07 -11.49
C ALA A 372 21.37 -11.74 -10.69
N SER A 373 21.19 -11.94 -9.38
CA SER A 373 22.16 -12.64 -8.51
C SER A 373 22.49 -14.05 -9.03
N ALA A 374 21.49 -14.75 -9.57
CA ALA A 374 21.71 -16.09 -10.09
C ALA A 374 22.55 -16.12 -11.38
N HIS A 375 22.57 -15.02 -12.13
CA HIS A 375 23.34 -14.87 -13.37
C HIS A 375 24.73 -14.26 -13.15
N THR A 376 24.98 -13.60 -12.01
CA THR A 376 26.31 -13.07 -11.63
C THR A 376 27.18 -14.04 -10.82
N GLY A 377 26.65 -15.23 -10.47
CA GLY A 377 27.42 -16.34 -9.88
C GLY A 377 26.91 -16.85 -8.52
N ASP A 378 25.96 -16.16 -7.89
CA ASP A 378 25.31 -16.63 -6.65
C ASP A 378 23.97 -17.33 -6.95
N SER A 379 24.04 -18.39 -7.75
CA SER A 379 22.86 -19.10 -8.25
C SER A 379 21.98 -19.70 -7.16
N ASN A 380 22.59 -20.22 -6.08
CA ASN A 380 21.83 -20.84 -5.00
C ASN A 380 21.06 -19.81 -4.18
N ALA A 381 21.70 -18.69 -3.79
CA ALA A 381 21.00 -17.65 -3.04
C ALA A 381 19.97 -16.93 -3.92
N GLY A 382 20.30 -16.67 -5.19
CA GLY A 382 19.36 -16.06 -6.15
C GLY A 382 18.08 -16.89 -6.33
N ILE A 383 18.19 -18.21 -6.53
CA ILE A 383 17.04 -19.12 -6.63
C ILE A 383 16.24 -19.15 -5.32
N ALA A 384 16.92 -19.23 -4.17
CA ALA A 384 16.26 -19.23 -2.86
C ALA A 384 15.48 -17.93 -2.62
N ARG A 385 16.07 -16.78 -2.97
CA ARG A 385 15.44 -15.46 -2.91
C ARG A 385 14.16 -15.40 -3.74
N ILE A 386 14.20 -15.84 -4.99
CA ILE A 386 13.01 -15.88 -5.86
C ILE A 386 11.91 -16.78 -5.26
N ARG A 387 12.27 -17.98 -4.76
CA ARG A 387 11.29 -18.90 -4.15
C ARG A 387 10.64 -18.30 -2.91
N ALA A 388 11.41 -17.64 -2.04
CA ALA A 388 10.90 -16.96 -0.86
C ALA A 388 9.95 -15.81 -1.23
N ALA A 389 10.31 -15.01 -2.21
CA ALA A 389 9.47 -13.94 -2.73
C ALA A 389 8.13 -14.45 -3.30
N LEU A 390 8.16 -15.51 -4.11
CA LEU A 390 6.95 -16.16 -4.63
C LEU A 390 6.06 -16.70 -3.50
N ALA A 391 6.64 -17.25 -2.42
CA ALA A 391 5.87 -17.68 -1.26
C ALA A 391 5.15 -16.51 -0.59
N VAL A 392 5.80 -15.35 -0.46
CA VAL A 392 5.15 -14.13 0.06
C VAL A 392 3.98 -13.71 -0.83
N LEU A 393 4.17 -13.63 -2.15
CA LEU A 393 3.11 -13.24 -3.09
C LEU A 393 1.90 -14.19 -3.06
N ARG A 394 2.12 -15.49 -2.81
CA ARG A 394 1.03 -16.46 -2.62
C ARG A 394 0.19 -16.15 -1.36
N THR A 395 0.82 -15.72 -0.27
CA THR A 395 0.07 -15.37 0.96
C THR A 395 -0.89 -14.19 0.76
N THR A 396 -0.58 -13.28 -0.16
CA THR A 396 -1.43 -12.14 -0.54
C THR A 396 -2.24 -12.39 -1.80
N ARG A 397 -2.38 -13.65 -2.24
CA ARG A 397 -3.14 -14.07 -3.43
C ARG A 397 -2.76 -13.30 -4.70
N THR A 398 -1.51 -12.84 -4.79
CA THR A 398 -0.99 -12.12 -5.97
C THR A 398 -0.62 -13.13 -7.05
N LEU A 399 -1.40 -13.12 -8.11
CA LEU A 399 -1.29 -14.02 -9.27
C LEU A 399 -0.96 -13.27 -10.56
N LEU A 400 -1.25 -11.97 -10.63
CA LEU A 400 -0.87 -11.14 -11.77
C LEU A 400 0.65 -11.16 -11.96
N ARG A 401 1.09 -11.57 -13.16
CA ARG A 401 2.50 -11.80 -13.54
C ARG A 401 3.16 -13.03 -12.90
N LEU A 402 2.41 -13.91 -12.24
CA LEU A 402 2.97 -15.16 -11.72
C LEU A 402 3.70 -15.98 -12.80
N PRO A 403 3.17 -16.16 -14.03
CA PRO A 403 3.92 -16.87 -15.07
C PRO A 403 5.23 -16.18 -15.47
N LEU A 404 5.25 -14.85 -15.51
CA LEU A 404 6.48 -14.09 -15.76
C LEU A 404 7.52 -14.35 -14.66
N HIS A 405 7.12 -14.34 -13.39
CA HIS A 405 8.01 -14.61 -12.26
C HIS A 405 8.50 -16.06 -12.22
N LEU A 406 7.64 -17.03 -12.54
CA LEU A 406 8.04 -18.42 -12.74
C LEU A 406 9.04 -18.54 -13.90
N GLY A 407 8.88 -17.72 -14.94
CA GLY A 407 9.82 -17.60 -16.04
C GLY A 407 11.21 -17.13 -15.60
N PHE A 408 11.29 -16.15 -14.71
CA PHE A 408 12.57 -15.73 -14.11
C PHE A 408 13.18 -16.83 -13.22
N LEU A 409 12.36 -17.52 -12.43
CA LEU A 409 12.84 -18.65 -11.63
C LEU A 409 13.41 -19.78 -12.50
N ALA A 410 12.71 -20.14 -13.59
CA ALA A 410 13.15 -21.19 -14.50
C ALA A 410 14.45 -20.81 -15.22
N GLN A 411 14.60 -19.55 -15.64
CA GLN A 411 15.86 -19.04 -16.20
C GLN A 411 17.02 -19.14 -15.21
N ALA A 412 16.81 -18.71 -13.95
CA ALA A 412 17.82 -18.82 -12.90
C ALA A 412 18.21 -20.29 -12.61
N GLN A 413 17.23 -21.20 -12.59
CA GLN A 413 17.48 -22.64 -12.43
C GLN A 413 18.24 -23.23 -13.61
N HIS A 414 17.88 -22.85 -14.83
CA HIS A 414 18.58 -23.27 -16.04
C HIS A 414 20.02 -22.79 -16.06
N GLN A 415 20.26 -21.50 -15.75
CA GLN A 415 21.59 -20.92 -15.64
C GLN A 415 22.46 -21.65 -14.61
N ALA A 416 21.86 -22.14 -13.54
CA ALA A 416 22.51 -22.94 -12.50
C ALA A 416 22.74 -24.42 -12.86
N GLY A 417 22.36 -24.86 -14.08
CA GLY A 417 22.42 -26.26 -14.51
C GLY A 417 21.35 -27.17 -13.87
N ARG A 418 20.36 -26.61 -13.16
CA ARG A 418 19.30 -27.37 -12.48
C ARG A 418 18.13 -27.64 -13.42
N LEU A 419 18.38 -28.41 -14.48
CA LEU A 419 17.43 -28.63 -15.57
C LEU A 419 16.10 -29.25 -15.12
N ALA A 420 16.14 -30.20 -14.18
CA ALA A 420 14.93 -30.82 -13.64
C ALA A 420 14.04 -29.82 -12.89
N ASP A 421 14.63 -28.96 -12.06
CA ASP A 421 13.92 -27.87 -11.36
C ASP A 421 13.32 -26.88 -12.37
N ALA A 422 14.08 -26.51 -13.41
CA ALA A 422 13.61 -25.62 -14.47
C ALA A 422 12.41 -26.21 -15.21
N GLN A 423 12.45 -27.49 -15.60
CA GLN A 423 11.33 -28.18 -16.24
C GLN A 423 10.07 -28.20 -15.36
N VAL A 424 10.21 -28.48 -14.06
CA VAL A 424 9.07 -28.45 -13.13
C VAL A 424 8.47 -27.04 -13.06
N THR A 425 9.32 -26.02 -12.92
CA THR A 425 8.88 -24.62 -12.85
C THR A 425 8.19 -24.17 -14.14
N LEU A 426 8.70 -24.57 -15.31
CA LEU A 426 8.09 -24.25 -16.61
C LEU A 426 6.75 -24.96 -16.81
N ARG A 427 6.59 -26.21 -16.34
CA ARG A 427 5.28 -26.88 -16.35
C ARG A 427 4.27 -26.15 -15.47
N SER A 428 4.69 -25.66 -14.30
CA SER A 428 3.84 -24.81 -13.47
C SER A 428 3.48 -23.52 -14.20
N LEU A 429 4.44 -22.85 -14.86
CA LEU A 429 4.17 -21.66 -15.67
C LEU A 429 3.08 -21.92 -16.72
N VAL A 430 3.22 -22.99 -17.50
CA VAL A 430 2.24 -23.37 -18.54
C VAL A 430 0.87 -23.64 -17.94
N ALA A 431 0.79 -24.41 -16.83
CA ALA A 431 -0.46 -24.70 -16.16
C ALA A 431 -1.17 -23.42 -15.64
N GLU A 432 -0.42 -22.47 -15.07
CA GLU A 432 -0.98 -21.20 -14.61
C GLU A 432 -1.50 -20.36 -15.80
N VAL A 433 -0.80 -20.38 -16.93
CA VAL A 433 -1.23 -19.73 -18.18
C VAL A 433 -2.52 -20.34 -18.72
N GLU A 434 -2.60 -21.66 -18.81
CA GLU A 434 -3.80 -22.38 -19.28
C GLU A 434 -5.00 -22.10 -18.37
N GLN A 435 -4.80 -22.24 -17.04
CA GLN A 435 -5.86 -22.05 -16.05
C GLN A 435 -6.50 -20.65 -16.11
N ARG A 436 -5.71 -19.61 -16.42
CA ARG A 436 -6.16 -18.20 -16.42
C ARG A 436 -6.22 -17.57 -17.81
N ASN A 437 -5.94 -18.34 -18.86
CA ASN A 437 -5.84 -17.91 -20.25
C ASN A 437 -4.86 -16.74 -20.47
N GLU A 438 -3.72 -16.74 -19.78
CA GLU A 438 -2.72 -15.67 -19.87
C GLU A 438 -1.73 -15.91 -21.02
N HIS A 439 -2.26 -16.12 -22.23
CA HIS A 439 -1.50 -16.58 -23.40
C HIS A 439 -0.30 -15.69 -23.75
N VAL A 440 -0.30 -14.44 -23.30
CA VAL A 440 0.82 -13.52 -23.48
C VAL A 440 2.15 -14.07 -22.97
N TYR A 441 2.13 -14.86 -21.90
CA TYR A 441 3.36 -15.38 -21.28
C TYR A 441 4.00 -16.55 -22.05
N LEU A 442 3.31 -17.06 -23.08
CA LEU A 442 3.86 -18.04 -24.04
C LEU A 442 4.33 -17.38 -25.34
N ASN A 443 4.34 -16.04 -25.41
CA ASN A 443 4.84 -15.31 -26.57
C ASN A 443 6.32 -15.67 -26.83
N PRO A 444 6.69 -16.11 -28.06
CA PRO A 444 8.05 -16.55 -28.40
C PRO A 444 9.16 -15.51 -28.19
N ARG A 445 8.81 -14.23 -28.02
CA ARG A 445 9.78 -13.18 -27.67
C ARG A 445 10.25 -13.27 -26.21
N LEU A 446 9.46 -13.87 -25.32
CA LEU A 446 9.84 -14.05 -23.92
C LEU A 446 10.91 -15.15 -23.79
N PRO A 447 11.99 -14.93 -23.01
CA PRO A 447 13.02 -15.94 -22.77
C PRO A 447 12.44 -17.25 -22.21
N ALA A 448 11.51 -17.17 -21.27
CA ALA A 448 10.88 -18.35 -20.68
C ALA A 448 10.09 -19.19 -21.70
N ALA A 449 9.42 -18.57 -22.68
CA ALA A 449 8.69 -19.29 -23.72
C ALA A 449 9.63 -20.03 -24.69
N ARG A 450 10.83 -19.51 -24.91
CA ARG A 450 11.89 -20.21 -25.66
C ARG A 450 12.42 -21.39 -24.86
N LEU A 451 12.67 -21.18 -23.57
CA LEU A 451 13.11 -22.23 -22.65
C LEU A 451 12.07 -23.36 -22.50
N CYS A 452 10.77 -23.04 -22.52
CA CYS A 452 9.70 -24.04 -22.60
C CYS A 452 9.86 -24.93 -23.83
N ALA A 453 10.07 -24.35 -25.01
CA ALA A 453 10.22 -25.14 -26.24
C ALA A 453 11.50 -25.99 -26.25
N GLU A 454 12.57 -25.48 -25.65
CA GLU A 454 13.85 -26.19 -25.50
C GLU A 454 13.75 -27.37 -24.53
N LEU A 455 13.21 -27.16 -23.33
CA LEU A 455 13.27 -28.14 -22.24
C LEU A 455 12.04 -29.06 -22.16
N LEU A 456 10.89 -28.64 -22.68
CA LEU A 456 9.64 -29.41 -22.65
C LEU A 456 9.20 -29.89 -24.05
N GLY A 457 9.83 -29.40 -25.11
CA GLY A 457 9.47 -29.69 -26.50
C GLY A 457 8.43 -28.73 -27.09
N PRO A 458 8.21 -28.78 -28.43
CA PRO A 458 7.37 -27.82 -29.16
C PRO A 458 5.88 -27.90 -28.78
N ASP A 459 5.39 -29.08 -28.37
CA ASP A 459 3.98 -29.33 -28.05
C ASP A 459 3.57 -28.80 -26.66
N ALA A 460 4.53 -28.37 -25.83
CA ALA A 460 4.25 -27.83 -24.50
C ALA A 460 3.62 -26.43 -24.54
N ARG A 461 3.43 -25.83 -25.72
CA ARG A 461 2.86 -24.48 -25.91
C ARG A 461 1.35 -24.47 -26.07
N VAL A 462 0.71 -25.62 -26.30
CA VAL A 462 -0.71 -25.69 -26.63
C VAL A 462 -1.32 -26.99 -26.06
N ARG A 463 -2.09 -26.85 -24.98
CA ARG A 463 -3.30 -27.64 -24.76
C ARG A 463 -4.46 -26.74 -24.38
#